data_AF-A0A927RUR4-F1
#
_entry.id   AF-A0A927RUR4-F1
#
_cell.length_a   1.000
_cell.length_b   1.000
_cell.length_c   1.000
_cell.angle_alpha   90.00
_cell.angle_beta   90.00
_cell.angle_gamma   90.00
#
_symmetry.space_group_name_H-M   'P 1'
#
loop_
_entity.id
_entity.type
_entity.pdbx_description
1 polymer ?
#
loop_
_entity_poly.entity_id
_entity_poly.type
_entity_poly.pdbx_seq_one_letter_code
_entity_poly.pdbx_strand_id
1 'polypeptide(L)' 'MLVKKEKLAHFLEVKNLSKEKFAAILDVEVSEVEKMLNGEPVGLYTSRRFIRFFKAEVAQHYIDWETMNIKNPLEDKRK' A
#
# COMPACT_ATOMS: atom_id res chain seq x y z
N MET A 1 -5.17 0.54 7.28
CA MET A 1 -5.38 0.67 5.81
C MET A 1 -5.29 -0.73 5.21
N LEU A 2 -6.11 -1.04 4.20
CA LEU A 2 -5.96 -2.28 3.40
C LEU A 2 -5.27 -1.97 2.07
N VAL A 3 -4.47 -2.91 1.58
CA VAL A 3 -3.72 -2.80 0.32
C VAL A 3 -4.16 -3.92 -0.62
N LYS A 4 -4.29 -3.61 -1.91
CA LYS A 4 -4.52 -4.58 -2.98
C LYS A 4 -3.27 -5.46 -3.13
N LYS A 5 -3.29 -6.62 -2.47
CA LYS A 5 -2.12 -7.49 -2.30
C LYS A 5 -1.49 -7.93 -3.61
N GLU A 6 -2.29 -8.27 -4.62
CA GLU A 6 -1.82 -8.72 -5.93
C GLU A 6 -1.06 -7.61 -6.65
N LYS A 7 -1.56 -6.37 -6.53
CA LYS A 7 -0.94 -5.19 -7.14
C LYS A 7 0.35 -4.80 -6.44
N LEU A 8 0.40 -4.90 -5.12
CA LEU A 8 1.63 -4.67 -4.37
C LEU A 8 2.67 -5.75 -4.69
N ALA A 9 2.28 -7.02 -4.70
CA ALA A 9 3.16 -8.14 -5.05
C ALA A 9 3.78 -7.97 -6.44
N HIS A 10 2.97 -7.64 -7.44
CA HIS A 10 3.45 -7.36 -8.79
C HIS A 10 4.41 -6.17 -8.85
N PHE A 11 4.13 -5.10 -8.10
CA PHE A 11 5.05 -3.96 -8.00
C PHE A 11 6.42 -4.36 -7.44
N LEU A 12 6.45 -5.16 -6.37
CA LEU A 12 7.70 -5.63 -5.77
C LEU A 12 8.49 -6.52 -6.74
N GLU A 13 7.80 -7.40 -7.45
CA GLU A 13 8.40 -8.25 -8.49
C GLU A 13 9.03 -7.41 -9.62
N VAL A 14 8.27 -6.49 -10.22
CA VAL A 14 8.75 -5.62 -11.32
C VAL A 14 9.91 -4.74 -10.88
N LYS A 15 9.95 -4.32 -9.62
CA LYS A 15 11.05 -3.52 -9.06
C LYS A 15 12.19 -4.36 -8.49
N ASN A 16 12.11 -5.69 -8.54
CA ASN A 16 13.07 -6.61 -7.94
C ASN A 16 13.36 -6.28 -6.46
N LEU A 17 12.31 -5.95 -5.71
CA LEU A 17 12.36 -5.60 -4.30
C LEU A 17 11.87 -6.78 -3.46
N SER A 18 12.69 -7.19 -2.48
CA SER A 18 12.22 -8.09 -1.43
C SER A 18 11.34 -7.33 -0.43
N LYS A 19 10.50 -8.05 0.33
CA LYS A 19 9.66 -7.44 1.38
C LYS A 19 10.51 -6.74 2.44
N GLU A 20 11.70 -7.25 2.76
CA GLU A 20 12.63 -6.66 3.73
C GLU A 20 13.19 -5.33 3.22
N LYS A 21 13.61 -5.29 1.94
CA LYS A 21 14.06 -4.04 1.31
C LYS A 21 12.94 -3.01 1.26
N PHE A 22 11.73 -3.44 0.93
CA PHE A 22 10.58 -2.55 0.88
C PHE A 22 10.20 -2.00 2.26
N ALA A 23 10.24 -2.84 3.30
CA ALA A 23 10.03 -2.43 4.69
C ALA A 23 11.07 -1.38 5.12
N ALA A 24 12.34 -1.60 4.78
CA ALA A 24 13.42 -0.63 5.03
C ALA A 24 13.22 0.70 4.28
N ILE A 25 12.76 0.65 3.01
CA ILE A 25 12.43 1.86 2.24
C ILE A 25 11.28 2.65 2.88
N LEU A 26 10.28 1.95 3.39
CA LEU A 26 9.13 2.57 4.06
C LEU A 26 9.44 3.00 5.51
N ASP A 27 10.57 2.59 6.08
CA ASP A 27 10.93 2.80 7.49
C ASP A 27 9.85 2.21 8.43
N VAL A 28 9.52 0.93 8.20
CA VAL A 28 8.52 0.13 8.95
C VAL A 28 9.01 -1.29 9.19
N GLU A 29 8.33 -2.01 10.09
CA GLU A 29 8.59 -3.44 10.35
C GLU A 29 8.26 -4.32 9.14
N VAL A 30 9.03 -5.39 8.95
CA VAL A 30 8.78 -6.38 7.86
C VAL A 30 7.39 -7.01 7.98
N SER A 31 6.92 -7.23 9.21
CA SER A 31 5.59 -7.77 9.50
C SER A 31 4.46 -6.88 8.99
N GLU A 32 4.66 -5.56 8.90
CA GLU A 32 3.67 -4.66 8.31
C GLU A 32 3.59 -4.81 6.79
N VAL A 33 4.72 -5.09 6.13
CA VAL A 33 4.72 -5.40 4.69
C VAL A 33 4.09 -6.77 4.43
N GLU A 34 4.32 -7.76 5.30
CA GLU A 34 3.65 -9.06 5.22
C GLU A 34 2.14 -8.93 5.33
N LYS A 35 1.63 -8.12 6.26
CA LYS A 35 0.21 -7.79 6.35
C LYS A 35 -0.33 -7.23 5.04
N MET A 36 0.38 -6.29 4.40
CA MET A 36 -0.06 -5.75 3.09
C MET A 36 -0.15 -6.83 2.02
N LEU A 37 0.81 -7.76 1.98
CA LEU A 37 0.85 -8.86 1.01
C LEU A 37 -0.17 -9.97 1.31
N ASN A 38 -0.64 -10.06 2.55
CA ASN A 38 -1.71 -10.98 2.95
C ASN A 38 -3.12 -10.36 2.85
N GLY A 39 -3.22 -9.05 2.61
CA GLY A 39 -4.49 -8.32 2.59
C GLY A 39 -5.02 -8.02 4.01
N GLU A 40 -4.13 -7.93 4.99
CA GLU A 40 -4.45 -7.62 6.38
C GLU A 40 -4.31 -6.12 6.66
N PRO A 41 -5.04 -5.59 7.66
CA PRO A 41 -4.99 -4.18 8.00
C PRO A 41 -3.63 -3.79 8.60
N VAL A 42 -3.00 -2.78 8.01
CA VAL A 42 -1.78 -2.17 8.56
C VAL A 42 -2.07 -0.99 9.48
N GLY A 43 -1.10 -0.70 10.36
CA GLY A 43 -1.16 0.41 11.32
C GLY A 43 -1.15 1.80 10.67
N LEU A 44 -1.52 2.81 11.46
CA LEU A 44 -1.58 4.21 10.99
C LEU A 44 -0.20 4.74 10.59
N TYR A 45 0.85 4.39 11.34
CA TYR A 45 2.23 4.78 11.03
C TYR A 45 2.65 4.27 9.65
N THR A 46 2.45 2.98 9.40
CA THR A 46 2.70 2.32 8.12
C THR A 46 1.87 2.95 6.99
N SER A 47 0.60 3.22 7.24
CA SER A 47 -0.30 3.84 6.26
C SER A 47 0.23 5.22 5.81
N ARG A 48 0.73 6.04 6.75
CA ARG A 48 1.33 7.36 6.45
C ARG A 48 2.61 7.22 5.63
N ARG A 49 3.49 6.26 5.97
CA ARG A 49 4.73 6.00 5.24
C ARG A 49 4.46 5.53 3.81
N PHE A 50 3.52 4.61 3.65
CA PHE A 50 3.09 4.11 2.35
C PHE A 50 2.58 5.23 1.44
N ILE A 51 1.66 6.07 1.95
CA ILE A 51 1.13 7.22 1.19
C ILE A 51 2.23 8.24 0.88
N ARG A 52 3.17 8.48 1.80
CA ARG A 52 4.30 9.40 1.57
C ARG A 52 5.25 8.90 0.48
N PHE A 53 5.50 7.59 0.44
CA PHE A 53 6.36 6.93 -0.54
C PHE A 53 5.74 7.00 -1.95
N PHE A 54 4.52 6.50 -2.11
CA PHE A 54 3.84 6.49 -3.41
C PHE A 54 3.28 7.85 -3.84
N LYS A 55 3.09 8.79 -2.90
CA LYS A 55 2.25 9.99 -3.04
C LYS A 55 0.76 9.61 -3.12
N ALA A 56 -0.11 10.50 -2.63
CA ALA A 56 -1.54 10.23 -2.54
C ALA A 56 -2.17 9.84 -3.90
N GLU A 57 -1.74 10.50 -4.97
CA GLU A 57 -2.22 10.24 -6.34
C GLU A 57 -1.96 8.80 -6.80
N VAL A 58 -0.84 8.20 -6.44
CA VAL A 58 -0.53 6.81 -6.81
C VAL A 58 -1.05 5.84 -5.75
N ALA A 59 -0.87 6.17 -4.46
CA ALA A 59 -1.24 5.33 -3.34
C ALA A 59 -2.72 4.95 -3.37
N GLN A 60 -3.62 5.86 -3.78
CA GLN A 60 -5.04 5.57 -3.93
C GLN A 60 -5.34 4.35 -4.81
N HIS A 61 -4.48 4.04 -5.78
CA HIS A 61 -4.67 2.91 -6.69
C HIS A 61 -4.15 1.59 -6.12
N TYR A 62 -3.44 1.63 -4.99
CA TYR A 62 -2.97 0.47 -4.24
C TYR A 62 -3.83 0.20 -3.01
N ILE A 63 -4.54 1.21 -2.49
CA ILE A 63 -5.43 1.03 -1.34
C ILE A 63 -6.67 0.24 -1.76
N ASP A 64 -7.04 -0.74 -0.95
CA ASP A 64 -8.22 -1.56 -1.17
C ASP A 64 -9.47 -0.90 -0.56
N TRP A 65 -9.98 0.10 -1.26
CA TRP A 65 -11.17 0.86 -0.86
C TRP A 65 -12.45 0.01 -0.85
N GLU A 66 -12.56 -0.93 -1.80
CA GLU A 66 -13.72 -1.80 -1.96
C GLU A 66 -13.89 -2.72 -0.74
N THR A 67 -12.81 -3.39 -0.30
CA THR A 67 -12.86 -4.24 0.90
C THR A 67 -13.14 -3.45 2.17
N MET A 68 -12.72 -2.18 2.23
CA MET A 68 -13.07 -1.29 3.35
C MET A 68 -14.50 -0.72 3.26
N ASN A 69 -15.25 -1.03 2.19
CA ASN A 69 -16.57 -0.46 1.89
C ASN A 69 -16.56 1.09 1.88
N ILE A 70 -15.48 1.67 1.35
CA ILE A 70 -15.27 3.11 1.25
C ILE A 70 -15.20 3.47 -0.23
N LYS A 71 -15.93 4.51 -0.65
CA LYS A 71 -15.68 5.12 -1.96
C LYS A 71 -14.34 5.85 -1.92
N ASN A 72 -13.45 5.57 -2.88
CA ASN A 72 -12.13 6.20 -2.92
C ASN A 72 -12.26 7.74 -2.85
N PRO A 73 -11.82 8.38 -1.75
CA PRO A 73 -11.99 9.82 -1.56
C PRO A 73 -11.00 10.64 -2.40
N LEU A 74 -9.96 9.99 -2.94
CA LEU A 74 -8.92 10.61 -3.75
C LEU A 74 -9.19 10.47 -5.25
N GLU A 75 -10.26 9.76 -5.62
CA GLU A 75 -10.65 9.59 -7.01
C GLU A 75 -11.05 10.94 -7.60
N ASP A 76 -10.20 11.49 -8.49
CA ASP A 76 -10.52 12.71 -9.20
C ASP A 76 -11.49 12.40 -10.35
N LYS A 77 -12.70 12.92 -10.22
CA LYS A 77 -13.77 12.80 -11.23
C LYS A 77 -13.67 13.82 -12.37
N ARG A 78 -12.63 14.67 -12.37
CA ARG A 78 -12.48 15.78 -13.33
C ARG A 78 -11.58 15.45 -14.53
N LYS A 79 -11.24 14.17 -14.75
CA LYS A 79 -10.59 13.72 -16.00
C LYS A 79 -11.63 13.40 -17.06
#